data_AF-A0A6P3ZJD9-F1
#
_entry.id   AF-A0A6P3ZJD9-F1
#
_cell.length_a   1.000
_cell.length_b   1.000
_cell.length_c   1.000
_cell.angle_alpha   90.00
_cell.angle_beta   90.00
_cell.angle_gamma   90.00
#
_symmetry.space_group_name_H-M   'P 1'
#
loop_
_entity.id
_entity.type
_entity.pdbx_description
1 polymer ?
#
loop_
_entity_poly.entity_id
_entity_poly.type
_entity_poly.pdbx_seq_one_letter_code
_entity_poly.pdbx_strand_id
1 'polypeptide(L)'
;MRKDGPGPAVAVPGPSVGKLVGACLEKKPLVATLLALTFVMLIWNLPPYYQNLLSTTRSCDSTIGNSTSTPKLKPNNINININIDDIPRPISSSSYNNNANTSNTNTANNHNKSSNKRTFQAYGNAAALFVQMGAYRGGPRTFAVVGLASKPLHVYGRPWFKCEWISNNGSSIRALAYKMLPDWGYGRLYTVVVVNCTFQFNPNADNSGGKLTINAYYSESPRRLEKFTALEEAPGSYNETKYHPPYEYDYLYCGSSLYGNLSAARIREWMAYHAWFFGPKSHFVFHDAGGVSPEVRSALEPWVQAGRATVQDIRAQAEFDGYYYNQFLVVNDCLHRYRFSANWTFYFDVDEYIYLPHGNTLESVLNDFSDYTQFTIEQNPMSSVLCLNHSSTSRAEWGIEKLVFRDSRTGLRRDRKYAIQAKNAYAAGVHMSENVIGKTLHKTETRIRYYHYHNSISVLGDPCREFLPLRATNDNVTWYNNIPYVCDDNMKNLANTIKEFERNSIGIPFHFQLRNDNN
;
A
#
# COMPACT_ATOMS: atom_id res chain seq x y z
N MET A 1 42.19 42.84 -49.38
CA MET A 1 43.42 42.53 -48.61
C MET A 1 43.86 41.12 -48.98
N ARG A 2 45.12 41.01 -49.40
CA ARG A 2 45.93 39.81 -49.78
C ARG A 2 45.83 38.68 -48.72
N LYS A 3 46.04 37.37 -48.97
CA LYS A 3 46.39 36.53 -50.15
C LYS A 3 46.49 35.05 -49.69
N ASP A 4 46.03 34.12 -50.52
CA ASP A 4 46.34 32.68 -50.76
C ASP A 4 46.46 31.61 -49.62
N GLY A 5 45.84 30.43 -49.84
CA GLY A 5 46.07 29.14 -49.12
C GLY A 5 47.26 28.34 -49.70
N PRO A 6 47.28 26.97 -49.76
CA PRO A 6 46.64 25.91 -48.95
C PRO A 6 47.58 24.72 -48.54
N GLY A 7 47.28 24.01 -47.43
CA GLY A 7 47.66 22.60 -47.07
C GLY A 7 49.14 22.15 -47.05
N PRO A 8 49.50 20.87 -46.77
CA PRO A 8 48.90 19.83 -45.89
C PRO A 8 49.96 19.07 -45.01
N ALA A 9 49.54 17.96 -44.38
CA ALA A 9 50.30 16.74 -44.01
C ALA A 9 50.87 16.52 -42.57
N VAL A 10 50.19 15.62 -41.85
CA VAL A 10 50.64 14.35 -41.22
C VAL A 10 52.01 14.28 -40.51
N ALA A 11 52.01 13.92 -39.22
CA ALA A 11 52.76 12.78 -38.66
C ALA A 11 52.47 12.57 -37.15
N VAL A 12 52.15 11.32 -36.79
CA VAL A 12 52.27 10.78 -35.43
C VAL A 12 53.61 10.02 -35.36
N PRO A 13 54.38 10.17 -34.28
CA PRO A 13 54.67 9.01 -33.44
C PRO A 13 54.66 9.34 -31.93
N GLY A 14 54.05 8.49 -31.10
CA GLY A 14 54.34 8.46 -29.66
C GLY A 14 55.63 7.66 -29.37
N PRO A 15 55.96 7.33 -28.11
CA PRO A 15 55.58 7.93 -26.83
C PRO A 15 56.83 8.39 -26.03
N SER A 16 56.70 9.44 -25.20
CA SER A 16 57.68 9.70 -24.13
C SER A 16 56.98 9.74 -22.78
N VAL A 17 57.26 8.68 -22.02
CA VAL A 17 56.97 8.53 -20.60
C VAL A 17 57.76 9.59 -19.83
N GLY A 18 57.06 10.42 -19.06
CA GLY A 18 57.70 11.19 -17.99
C GLY A 18 57.09 12.57 -17.77
N LYS A 19 56.42 12.71 -16.63
CA LYS A 19 56.13 13.97 -15.92
C LYS A 19 54.99 14.83 -16.49
N LEU A 20 53.76 14.44 -16.16
CA LEU A 20 52.67 15.41 -15.91
C LEU A 20 51.60 14.79 -15.01
N VAL A 21 51.98 14.48 -13.77
CA VAL A 21 51.03 14.33 -12.65
C VAL A 21 51.49 15.31 -11.58
N GLY A 22 50.97 16.53 -11.67
CA GLY A 22 51.40 17.64 -10.83
C GLY A 22 50.58 18.89 -11.10
N ALA A 23 49.26 18.77 -11.13
CA ALA A 23 48.36 19.91 -11.16
C ALA A 23 47.16 19.64 -10.25
N CYS A 24 47.23 20.23 -9.06
CA CYS A 24 46.10 20.82 -8.32
C CYS A 24 44.81 19.99 -8.20
N LEU A 25 44.86 18.84 -7.55
CA LEU A 25 43.73 18.40 -6.75
C LEU A 25 43.80 19.15 -5.42
N GLU A 26 42.92 20.14 -5.24
CA GLU A 26 42.68 20.71 -3.92
C GLU A 26 42.36 19.56 -2.96
N LYS A 27 43.22 19.35 -1.96
CA LYS A 27 43.05 18.24 -1.01
C LYS A 27 41.77 18.39 -0.17
N LYS A 28 41.24 19.62 -0.06
CA LYS A 28 40.06 19.95 0.75
C LYS A 28 38.77 19.31 0.25
N PRO A 29 38.35 19.44 -1.03
CA PRO A 29 37.17 18.76 -1.54
C PRO A 29 37.32 17.24 -1.47
N LEU A 30 38.49 16.67 -1.83
CA LEU A 30 38.70 15.22 -1.75
C LEU A 30 38.50 14.68 -0.33
N VAL A 31 39.10 15.35 0.67
CA VAL A 31 38.95 14.97 2.09
C VAL A 31 37.51 15.17 2.56
N ALA A 32 36.83 16.24 2.14
CA ALA A 32 35.43 16.47 2.47
C ALA A 32 34.51 15.38 1.89
N THR A 33 34.74 14.95 0.64
CA THR A 33 33.98 13.88 0.00
C THR A 33 34.23 12.54 0.70
N LEU A 34 35.48 12.25 1.08
CA LEU A 34 35.83 11.04 1.84
C LEU A 34 35.22 11.03 3.24
N LEU A 35 35.21 12.17 3.93
CA LEU A 35 34.56 12.33 5.25
C LEU A 35 33.03 12.19 5.13
N ALA A 36 32.42 12.75 4.11
CA ALA A 36 30.99 12.60 3.86
C ALA A 36 30.62 11.14 3.55
N LEU A 37 31.40 10.46 2.70
CA LEU A 37 31.20 9.03 2.38
C LEU A 37 31.40 8.14 3.60
N THR A 38 32.43 8.39 4.41
CA THR A 38 32.64 7.62 5.65
C THR A 38 31.54 7.88 6.67
N PHE A 39 31.03 9.11 6.78
CA PHE A 39 29.90 9.42 7.66
C PHE A 39 28.60 8.75 7.22
N VAL A 40 28.32 8.73 5.91
CA VAL A 40 27.18 8.00 5.33
C VAL A 40 27.32 6.51 5.57
N MET A 41 28.49 5.93 5.35
CA MET A 41 28.75 4.51 5.62
C MET A 41 28.66 4.18 7.11
N LEU A 42 29.05 5.09 8.01
CA LEU A 42 28.91 4.93 9.45
C LEU A 42 27.44 4.93 9.85
N ILE A 43 26.65 5.89 9.38
CA ILE A 43 25.20 5.95 9.62
C ILE A 43 24.50 4.69 9.09
N TRP A 44 24.92 4.18 7.93
CA TRP A 44 24.33 2.98 7.34
C TRP A 44 24.70 1.67 8.06
N ASN A 45 25.82 1.64 8.79
CA ASN A 45 26.28 0.48 9.56
C ASN A 45 25.93 0.56 11.06
N LEU A 46 25.31 1.64 11.53
CA LEU A 46 24.74 1.69 12.87
C LEU A 46 23.43 0.87 12.90
N PRO A 47 23.29 -0.12 13.80
CA PRO A 47 22.03 -0.84 13.99
C PRO A 47 20.89 0.13 14.35
N PRO A 48 19.61 -0.21 14.12
CA PRO A 48 18.50 0.72 14.29
C PRO A 48 18.20 0.93 15.79
N TYR A 49 18.90 1.89 16.41
CA TYR A 49 18.59 2.38 17.76
C TYR A 49 17.73 3.66 17.75
N TYR A 50 17.21 4.07 16.59
CA TYR A 50 16.38 5.27 16.44
C TYR A 50 14.96 5.15 17.00
N GLN A 51 14.55 3.98 17.51
CA GLN A 51 13.23 3.83 18.16
C GLN A 51 13.19 4.38 19.60
N ASN A 52 14.33 4.57 20.27
CA ASN A 52 14.37 5.00 21.69
C ASN A 52 14.70 6.49 21.91
N LEU A 53 14.92 7.26 20.84
CA LEU A 53 15.30 8.69 20.93
C LEU A 53 14.13 9.67 20.68
N LEU A 54 12.95 9.18 20.30
CA LEU A 54 11.76 10.00 20.08
C LEU A 54 10.59 9.70 21.04
N SER A 55 10.82 8.88 22.06
CA SER A 55 9.86 8.63 23.15
C SER A 55 10.38 9.23 24.45
N THR A 56 10.18 10.53 24.64
CA THR A 56 10.24 11.15 25.95
C THR A 56 8.95 11.90 26.27
N THR A 57 8.56 11.77 27.55
CA THR A 57 7.36 12.27 28.26
C THR A 57 6.15 11.31 28.18
N ARG A 58 5.60 10.76 29.28
CA ARG A 58 5.55 11.21 30.68
C ARG A 58 5.62 10.07 31.70
N SER A 59 6.18 10.43 32.86
CA SER A 59 6.18 9.74 34.14
C SER A 59 4.84 9.87 34.85
N CYS A 60 4.42 8.84 35.59
CA CYS A 60 3.61 9.00 36.81
C CYS A 60 3.96 7.86 37.79
N ASP A 61 4.52 8.28 38.92
CA ASP A 61 4.62 7.56 40.18
C ASP A 61 3.26 7.00 40.62
N SER A 62 3.28 5.85 41.29
CA SER A 62 2.24 5.49 42.25
C SER A 62 2.88 5.03 43.56
N THR A 63 2.93 5.96 44.51
CA THR A 63 3.19 5.73 45.92
C THR A 63 2.02 5.00 46.59
N ILE A 64 2.41 4.26 47.62
CA ILE A 64 1.64 3.43 48.54
C ILE A 64 0.65 4.26 49.39
N GLY A 65 -0.55 3.71 49.66
CA GLY A 65 -1.50 4.29 50.63
C GLY A 65 -2.79 3.47 50.87
N ASN A 66 -2.80 2.76 52.00
CA ASN A 66 -3.80 1.92 52.69
C ASN A 66 -5.33 2.14 52.58
N SER A 67 -6.04 1.00 52.71
CA SER A 67 -7.33 0.72 53.43
C SER A 67 -8.65 1.27 52.84
N THR A 68 -9.82 0.62 52.83
CA THR A 68 -10.40 -0.50 53.60
C THR A 68 -11.69 -1.02 52.93
N SER A 69 -12.14 -2.22 53.33
CA SER A 69 -13.50 -2.81 53.27
C SER A 69 -13.92 -3.75 52.10
N THR A 70 -13.84 -5.03 52.44
CA THR A 70 -14.59 -6.23 52.01
C THR A 70 -16.12 -6.04 51.91
N PRO A 71 -16.90 -6.86 51.15
CA PRO A 71 -17.06 -8.30 51.41
C PRO A 71 -16.96 -9.26 50.21
N LYS A 72 -16.47 -10.46 50.58
CA LYS A 72 -16.33 -11.68 49.78
C LYS A 72 -17.71 -12.30 49.50
N LEU A 73 -17.91 -12.74 48.27
CA LEU A 73 -18.86 -13.81 47.91
C LEU A 73 -18.10 -14.86 47.09
N LYS A 74 -18.11 -16.11 47.59
CA LYS A 74 -17.57 -17.31 46.94
C LYS A 74 -18.47 -17.71 45.77
N PRO A 75 -17.91 -18.39 44.75
CA PRO A 75 -18.65 -19.47 44.10
C PRO A 75 -17.92 -20.81 44.26
N ASN A 76 -18.76 -21.82 44.44
CA ASN A 76 -18.44 -23.22 44.66
C ASN A 76 -17.84 -23.88 43.42
N ASN A 77 -16.96 -24.87 43.66
CA ASN A 77 -16.59 -25.89 42.70
C ASN A 77 -17.84 -26.67 42.25
N ILE A 78 -18.12 -26.65 40.95
CA ILE A 78 -18.97 -27.64 40.30
C ILE A 78 -18.13 -28.29 39.21
N ASN A 79 -17.73 -29.53 39.45
CA ASN A 79 -17.19 -30.42 38.42
C ASN A 79 -18.37 -30.86 37.53
N ILE A 80 -18.39 -30.41 36.29
CA ILE A 80 -19.26 -30.98 35.26
C ILE A 80 -18.36 -31.73 34.27
N ASN A 81 -18.50 -33.05 34.29
CA ASN A 81 -17.90 -33.97 33.35
C ASN A 81 -18.78 -33.98 32.10
N ILE A 82 -18.33 -33.38 30.99
CA ILE A 82 -19.02 -33.46 29.71
C ILE A 82 -18.10 -34.16 28.71
N ASN A 83 -18.55 -35.36 28.32
CA ASN A 83 -17.98 -36.16 27.25
C ASN A 83 -18.52 -35.62 25.92
N ILE A 84 -17.66 -35.14 25.02
CA ILE A 84 -18.02 -34.79 23.64
C ILE A 84 -16.94 -35.36 22.73
N ASP A 85 -17.19 -36.58 22.25
CA ASP A 85 -16.71 -37.06 20.97
C ASP A 85 -17.52 -36.35 19.88
N ASP A 86 -16.88 -35.45 19.13
CA ASP A 86 -16.98 -35.30 17.67
C ASP A 86 -16.41 -33.96 17.22
N ILE A 87 -15.56 -34.02 16.18
CA ILE A 87 -15.18 -33.02 15.14
C ILE A 87 -13.68 -33.14 14.76
N PRO A 88 -13.33 -33.06 13.46
CA PRO A 88 -12.34 -33.92 12.82
C PRO A 88 -10.92 -33.36 12.74
N ARG A 89 -9.95 -34.28 12.72
CA ARG A 89 -8.53 -34.05 12.39
C ARG A 89 -8.34 -33.63 10.92
N PRO A 90 -7.50 -32.63 10.62
CA PRO A 90 -7.02 -32.41 9.27
C PRO A 90 -5.98 -33.46 8.88
N ILE A 91 -6.14 -33.90 7.64
CA ILE A 91 -5.46 -34.98 6.93
C ILE A 91 -3.95 -34.71 6.82
N SER A 92 -3.16 -35.72 7.21
CA SER A 92 -1.73 -35.79 7.02
C SER A 92 -1.36 -35.88 5.54
N SER A 93 -0.56 -34.92 5.06
CA SER A 93 0.10 -35.01 3.77
C SER A 93 1.22 -36.06 3.78
N SER A 94 1.10 -36.98 2.83
CA SER A 94 2.00 -38.06 2.42
C SER A 94 3.51 -37.78 2.50
N SER A 95 4.19 -38.71 3.18
CA SER A 95 5.47 -39.36 2.89
C SER A 95 6.34 -38.80 1.76
N TYR A 96 7.56 -38.36 2.11
CA TYR A 96 8.75 -38.56 1.29
C TYR A 96 9.67 -39.56 2.00
N ASN A 97 9.81 -40.73 1.38
CA ASN A 97 10.80 -41.75 1.71
C ASN A 97 12.21 -41.17 1.54
N ASN A 98 13.01 -41.21 2.60
CA ASN A 98 14.46 -41.28 2.47
C ASN A 98 14.95 -42.49 3.26
N ASN A 99 15.30 -43.53 2.52
CA ASN A 99 16.14 -44.62 2.99
C ASN A 99 17.47 -44.04 3.47
N ALA A 100 17.71 -44.07 4.77
CA ALA A 100 19.04 -44.04 5.34
C ALA A 100 19.18 -45.25 6.27
N ASN A 101 19.75 -46.31 5.73
CA ASN A 101 20.34 -47.39 6.51
C ASN A 101 21.42 -46.80 7.42
N THR A 102 21.17 -46.79 8.73
CA THR A 102 22.25 -46.87 9.73
C THR A 102 21.74 -47.65 10.92
N SER A 103 22.17 -48.91 10.95
CA SER A 103 22.03 -49.87 12.03
C SER A 103 22.77 -49.43 13.29
N ASN A 104 22.06 -49.54 14.42
CA ASN A 104 22.48 -49.85 15.80
C ASN A 104 23.75 -49.20 16.39
N THR A 105 23.58 -48.55 17.54
CA THR A 105 23.97 -49.15 18.84
C THR A 105 23.47 -48.28 20.01
N ASN A 106 22.86 -48.95 20.99
CA ASN A 106 22.60 -48.43 22.32
C ASN A 106 23.90 -48.29 23.09
N THR A 107 24.19 -47.09 23.61
CA THR A 107 24.93 -46.92 24.86
C THR A 107 24.36 -45.72 25.61
N ALA A 108 23.59 -46.03 26.66
CA ALA A 108 23.37 -45.12 27.75
C ALA A 108 24.68 -44.98 28.55
N ASN A 109 25.17 -43.75 28.73
CA ASN A 109 25.66 -43.30 30.04
C ASN A 109 25.92 -41.79 30.09
N ASN A 110 25.39 -41.20 31.16
CA ASN A 110 25.49 -39.82 31.60
C ASN A 110 26.94 -39.31 31.71
N HIS A 111 27.19 -38.04 31.38
CA HIS A 111 27.54 -37.03 32.41
C HIS A 111 27.74 -35.59 31.84
N ASN A 112 27.28 -34.62 32.64
CA ASN A 112 27.63 -33.18 32.65
C ASN A 112 26.91 -32.25 31.67
N LYS A 113 25.58 -32.11 31.82
CA LYS A 113 24.90 -30.84 31.53
C LYS A 113 25.43 -29.77 32.49
N SER A 114 26.29 -28.87 32.00
CA SER A 114 26.40 -27.54 32.60
C SER A 114 25.01 -26.92 32.59
N SER A 115 24.49 -26.62 33.76
CA SER A 115 23.06 -26.63 34.02
C SER A 115 22.26 -25.45 33.48
N ASN A 116 22.84 -24.45 32.81
CA ASN A 116 22.04 -23.28 32.47
C ASN A 116 22.24 -22.80 31.02
N LYS A 117 21.42 -23.37 30.12
CA LYS A 117 21.08 -22.82 28.78
C LYS A 117 22.15 -23.12 27.70
N ARG A 118 21.88 -23.26 26.41
CA ARG A 118 20.75 -22.80 25.56
C ARG A 118 20.53 -23.75 24.38
N THR A 119 19.39 -23.61 23.71
CA THR A 119 19.16 -24.22 22.38
C THR A 119 18.35 -23.29 21.48
N PHE A 120 18.83 -23.14 20.26
CA PHE A 120 18.03 -22.85 19.07
C PHE A 120 18.56 -23.77 17.97
N GLN A 121 17.69 -24.55 17.35
CA GLN A 121 18.04 -25.34 16.16
C GLN A 121 16.97 -25.13 15.10
N ALA A 122 17.32 -24.39 14.06
CA ALA A 122 16.48 -24.13 12.90
C ALA A 122 17.04 -24.86 11.68
N TYR A 123 16.17 -25.48 10.89
CA TYR A 123 16.51 -26.16 9.64
C TYR A 123 15.49 -25.80 8.56
N GLY A 124 15.92 -25.61 7.31
CA GLY A 124 15.06 -25.25 6.18
C GLY A 124 15.02 -23.74 5.86
N ASN A 125 14.04 -23.33 5.05
CA ASN A 125 13.81 -21.94 4.67
C ASN A 125 12.75 -21.31 5.59
N ALA A 126 13.06 -20.18 6.21
CA ALA A 126 12.14 -19.50 7.14
C ALA A 126 10.99 -18.76 6.44
N ALA A 127 11.10 -18.51 5.14
CA ALA A 127 10.10 -17.77 4.36
C ALA A 127 10.00 -18.33 2.94
N ALA A 128 8.80 -18.24 2.36
CA ALA A 128 8.52 -18.75 1.03
C ALA A 128 9.31 -17.99 -0.06
N LEU A 129 9.67 -18.70 -1.14
CA LEU A 129 10.29 -18.07 -2.31
C LEU A 129 9.33 -17.10 -3.00
N PHE A 130 8.05 -17.47 -3.09
CA PHE A 130 7.00 -16.64 -3.64
C PHE A 130 5.66 -17.04 -3.03
N VAL A 131 4.86 -16.05 -2.65
CA VAL A 131 3.48 -16.17 -2.17
C VAL A 131 2.64 -15.38 -3.15
N GLN A 132 1.85 -16.08 -3.95
CA GLN A 132 1.05 -15.44 -4.99
C GLN A 132 -0.20 -14.80 -4.37
N MET A 133 -0.41 -13.52 -4.69
CA MET A 133 -1.68 -12.82 -4.43
C MET A 133 -2.58 -12.88 -5.67
N GLY A 134 -2.02 -12.60 -6.85
CA GLY A 134 -2.77 -12.62 -8.10
C GLY A 134 -1.88 -12.59 -9.32
N ALA A 135 -2.46 -12.92 -10.47
CA ALA A 135 -1.81 -12.85 -11.77
C ALA A 135 -2.80 -12.31 -12.80
N TYR A 136 -2.31 -11.47 -13.70
CA TYR A 136 -3.16 -10.63 -14.54
C TYR A 136 -2.59 -10.52 -15.94
N ARG A 137 -3.44 -10.64 -16.96
CA ARG A 137 -3.06 -10.27 -18.32
C ARG A 137 -2.98 -8.75 -18.42
N GLY A 138 -1.76 -8.24 -18.53
CA GLY A 138 -1.42 -6.82 -18.57
C GLY A 138 -1.36 -6.23 -19.97
N GLY A 139 -1.94 -6.90 -20.98
CA GLY A 139 -1.95 -6.49 -22.39
C GLY A 139 -1.92 -7.69 -23.34
N PRO A 140 -1.92 -7.49 -24.67
CA PRO A 140 -1.91 -8.58 -25.65
C PRO A 140 -0.73 -9.56 -25.54
N ARG A 141 0.42 -9.14 -24.98
CA ARG A 141 1.62 -9.99 -24.87
C ARG A 141 2.28 -9.94 -23.48
N THR A 142 1.61 -9.32 -22.52
CA THR A 142 2.18 -8.98 -21.21
C THR A 142 1.34 -9.54 -20.09
N PHE A 143 2.00 -10.02 -19.05
CA PHE A 143 1.36 -10.52 -17.84
C PHE A 143 2.09 -9.99 -16.60
N ALA A 144 1.36 -9.74 -15.53
CA ALA A 144 1.92 -9.37 -14.23
C ALA A 144 1.51 -10.41 -13.19
N VAL A 145 2.47 -10.94 -12.45
CA VAL A 145 2.24 -11.81 -11.30
C VAL A 145 2.66 -11.04 -10.05
N VAL A 146 1.71 -10.81 -9.15
CA VAL A 146 1.86 -10.00 -7.95
C VAL A 146 1.88 -10.92 -6.74
N GLY A 147 2.86 -10.74 -5.86
CA GLY A 147 3.02 -11.57 -4.69
C GLY A 147 3.96 -11.00 -3.65
N LEU A 148 4.13 -11.75 -2.58
CA LEU A 148 5.17 -11.54 -1.58
C LEU A 148 6.30 -12.52 -1.79
N ALA A 149 7.51 -12.17 -1.38
CA ALA A 149 8.64 -13.07 -1.35
C ALA A 149 9.53 -12.80 -0.14
N SER A 150 10.32 -13.80 0.25
CA SER A 150 11.31 -13.66 1.31
C SER A 150 12.26 -12.49 1.03
N LYS A 151 12.22 -11.45 1.88
CA LYS A 151 13.14 -10.31 1.78
C LYS A 151 14.61 -10.74 1.90
N PRO A 152 15.02 -11.62 2.84
CA PRO A 152 16.39 -12.10 2.89
C PRO A 152 16.85 -12.80 1.61
N LEU A 153 16.00 -13.60 0.97
CA LEU A 153 16.34 -14.21 -0.32
C LEU A 153 16.53 -13.15 -1.39
N HIS A 154 15.68 -12.12 -1.43
CA HIS A 154 15.81 -11.03 -2.40
C HIS A 154 17.08 -10.19 -2.23
N VAL A 155 17.52 -9.98 -0.98
CA VAL A 155 18.74 -9.22 -0.67
C VAL A 155 20.00 -10.04 -0.96
N TYR A 156 20.06 -11.31 -0.51
CA TYR A 156 21.30 -12.11 -0.53
C TYR A 156 21.32 -13.18 -1.62
N GLY A 157 20.19 -13.85 -1.86
CA GLY A 157 20.09 -14.94 -2.84
C GLY A 157 19.97 -14.45 -4.27
N ARG A 158 19.42 -13.24 -4.48
CA ARG A 158 19.13 -12.66 -5.81
C ARG A 158 18.29 -13.59 -6.70
N PRO A 159 17.09 -13.99 -6.25
CA PRO A 159 16.19 -14.82 -7.03
C PRO A 159 15.79 -14.12 -8.33
N TRP A 160 15.57 -14.93 -9.35
CA TRP A 160 15.16 -14.50 -10.69
C TRP A 160 14.05 -15.42 -11.21
N PHE A 161 13.35 -14.98 -12.24
CA PHE A 161 12.13 -15.62 -12.71
C PHE A 161 12.15 -15.83 -14.23
N LYS A 162 11.55 -16.93 -14.68
CA LYS A 162 11.24 -17.19 -16.10
C LYS A 162 9.76 -17.46 -16.27
N CYS A 163 9.19 -16.90 -17.32
CA CYS A 163 7.81 -17.12 -17.67
C CYS A 163 7.72 -18.11 -18.83
N GLU A 164 6.76 -19.01 -18.74
CA GLU A 164 6.43 -20.00 -19.76
C GLU A 164 4.92 -19.94 -20.01
N TRP A 165 4.51 -19.75 -21.25
CA TRP A 165 3.11 -19.93 -21.64
C TRP A 165 2.97 -21.31 -22.26
N ILE A 166 2.05 -22.12 -21.73
CA ILE A 166 1.72 -23.44 -22.22
C ILE A 166 0.30 -23.38 -22.79
N SER A 167 0.17 -23.45 -24.11
CA SER A 167 -1.14 -23.46 -24.76
C SER A 167 -1.84 -24.81 -24.58
N ASN A 168 -3.16 -24.83 -24.72
CA ASN A 168 -3.95 -26.05 -24.57
C ASN A 168 -3.62 -27.14 -25.60
N ASN A 169 -3.05 -26.76 -26.75
CA ASN A 169 -2.53 -27.69 -27.75
C ASN A 169 -1.14 -28.28 -27.41
N GLY A 170 -0.56 -27.94 -26.25
CA GLY A 170 0.71 -28.47 -25.75
C GLY A 170 1.96 -27.69 -26.20
N SER A 171 1.83 -26.66 -27.03
CA SER A 171 2.97 -25.80 -27.40
C SER A 171 3.41 -24.93 -26.22
N SER A 172 4.70 -24.61 -26.15
CA SER A 172 5.26 -23.78 -25.09
C SER A 172 6.12 -22.67 -25.66
N ILE A 173 5.90 -21.45 -25.16
CA ILE A 173 6.76 -20.30 -25.46
C ILE A 173 7.27 -19.68 -24.16
N ARG A 174 8.50 -19.18 -24.19
CA ARG A 174 9.20 -18.68 -23.00
C ARG A 174 9.54 -17.21 -23.13
N ALA A 175 9.53 -16.52 -21.99
CA ALA A 175 9.96 -15.14 -21.87
C ALA A 175 10.81 -14.96 -20.61
N LEU A 176 11.79 -14.05 -20.69
CA LEU A 176 12.45 -13.56 -19.49
C LEU A 176 11.48 -12.67 -18.72
N ALA A 177 11.48 -12.83 -17.39
CA ALA A 177 10.67 -12.02 -16.53
C ALA A 177 11.46 -10.81 -16.03
N TYR A 178 10.80 -9.66 -15.94
CA TYR A 178 11.32 -8.50 -15.23
C TYR A 178 10.73 -8.45 -13.82
N LYS A 179 11.61 -8.37 -12.83
CA LYS A 179 11.23 -8.38 -11.40
C LYS A 179 11.33 -6.97 -10.84
N MET A 180 10.27 -6.51 -10.18
CA MET A 180 10.21 -5.21 -9.51
C MET A 180 9.93 -5.39 -8.01
N LEU A 181 10.56 -4.54 -7.18
CA LEU A 181 10.34 -4.46 -5.73
C LEU A 181 9.81 -3.06 -5.39
N PRO A 182 8.50 -2.80 -5.60
CA PRO A 182 7.94 -1.45 -5.46
C PRO A 182 7.76 -0.99 -4.00
N ASP A 183 8.14 -1.81 -3.02
CA ASP A 183 8.12 -1.45 -1.61
C ASP A 183 9.38 -0.71 -1.14
N TRP A 184 10.33 -0.40 -2.03
CA TRP A 184 11.55 0.38 -1.74
C TRP A 184 12.34 -0.11 -0.51
N GLY A 185 12.26 -1.41 -0.21
CA GLY A 185 12.95 -2.00 0.94
C GLY A 185 12.21 -1.85 2.28
N TYR A 186 10.99 -1.31 2.30
CA TYR A 186 10.13 -1.26 3.49
C TYR A 186 9.62 -2.63 3.94
N GLY A 187 9.67 -3.66 3.08
CA GLY A 187 9.28 -5.02 3.43
C GLY A 187 9.93 -5.52 4.73
N ARG A 188 9.28 -6.46 5.41
CA ARG A 188 9.78 -7.04 6.67
C ARG A 188 10.38 -8.41 6.42
N LEU A 189 9.79 -9.49 6.94
CA LEU A 189 10.15 -10.85 6.54
C LEU A 189 9.83 -11.06 5.06
N TYR A 190 8.69 -10.52 4.63
CA TYR A 190 8.25 -10.51 3.24
C TYR A 190 8.38 -9.11 2.62
N THR A 191 8.82 -9.09 1.36
CA THR A 191 8.86 -7.93 0.47
C THR A 191 7.90 -8.17 -0.69
N VAL A 192 7.32 -7.12 -1.23
CA VAL A 192 6.43 -7.25 -2.38
C VAL A 192 7.25 -7.47 -3.66
N VAL A 193 6.74 -8.32 -4.54
CA VAL A 193 7.35 -8.60 -5.83
C VAL A 193 6.29 -8.53 -6.92
N VAL A 194 6.59 -7.76 -7.97
CA VAL A 194 5.84 -7.81 -9.23
C VAL A 194 6.73 -8.45 -10.29
N VAL A 195 6.28 -9.57 -10.83
CA VAL A 195 6.94 -10.29 -11.92
C VAL A 195 6.21 -9.97 -13.22
N ASN A 196 6.83 -9.18 -14.09
CA ASN A 196 6.30 -8.84 -15.39
C ASN A 196 6.87 -9.76 -16.48
N CYS A 197 5.99 -10.51 -17.14
CA CYS A 197 6.29 -11.39 -18.25
C CYS A 197 5.92 -10.71 -19.57
N THR A 198 6.89 -10.47 -20.46
CA THR A 198 6.62 -9.92 -21.80
C THR A 198 7.04 -10.91 -22.87
N PHE A 199 6.08 -11.45 -23.61
CA PHE A 199 6.32 -12.35 -24.74
C PHE A 199 6.58 -11.55 -26.03
N GLN A 200 7.24 -12.17 -27.00
CA GLN A 200 7.54 -11.52 -28.29
C GLN A 200 6.25 -11.20 -29.06
N PHE A 201 5.32 -12.15 -29.09
CA PHE A 201 4.00 -12.09 -29.69
C PHE A 201 2.92 -12.46 -28.66
N ASN A 202 1.64 -12.27 -28.99
CA ASN A 202 0.54 -12.69 -28.12
C ASN A 202 0.51 -14.24 -28.01
N PRO A 203 0.76 -14.82 -26.81
CA PRO A 203 0.78 -16.28 -26.64
C PRO A 203 -0.57 -16.98 -26.88
N ASN A 204 -1.68 -16.25 -26.81
CA ASN A 204 -3.05 -16.77 -26.91
C ASN A 204 -3.82 -16.05 -28.02
N ALA A 205 -3.15 -15.75 -29.13
CA ALA A 205 -3.74 -15.01 -30.26
C ALA A 205 -4.88 -15.75 -30.95
N ASP A 206 -4.81 -17.09 -30.97
CA ASP A 206 -5.85 -17.97 -31.51
C ASP A 206 -7.02 -18.19 -30.53
N ASN A 207 -6.94 -17.61 -29.33
CA ASN A 207 -7.91 -17.75 -28.26
C ASN A 207 -8.18 -19.21 -27.86
N SER A 208 -7.22 -20.11 -28.09
CA SER A 208 -7.33 -21.53 -27.75
C SER A 208 -7.22 -21.80 -26.24
N GLY A 209 -6.78 -20.80 -25.47
CA GLY A 209 -6.56 -20.90 -24.04
C GLY A 209 -5.21 -21.50 -23.68
N GLY A 210 -4.84 -21.41 -22.41
CA GLY A 210 -3.56 -21.88 -21.93
C GLY A 210 -3.22 -21.40 -20.53
N LYS A 211 -2.00 -21.67 -20.10
CA LYS A 211 -1.53 -21.42 -18.74
C LYS A 211 -0.24 -20.63 -18.77
N LEU A 212 -0.18 -19.58 -17.96
CA LEU A 212 1.06 -18.91 -17.58
C LEU A 212 1.68 -19.65 -16.41
N THR A 213 2.88 -20.17 -16.60
CA THR A 213 3.69 -20.83 -15.57
C THR A 213 4.93 -20.01 -15.26
N ILE A 214 5.24 -19.89 -13.97
CA ILE A 214 6.42 -19.20 -13.47
C ILE A 214 7.42 -20.24 -12.95
N ASN A 215 8.67 -20.09 -13.38
CA ASN A 215 9.82 -20.79 -12.82
C ASN A 215 10.58 -19.77 -11.96
N ALA A 216 10.47 -19.89 -10.63
CA ALA A 216 11.11 -19.02 -9.65
C ALA A 216 12.38 -19.69 -9.13
N TYR A 217 13.53 -19.06 -9.28
CA TYR A 217 14.83 -19.61 -8.89
C TYR A 217 15.29 -19.00 -7.58
N TYR A 218 15.87 -19.81 -6.68
CA TYR A 218 16.32 -19.35 -5.36
C TYR A 218 17.55 -18.44 -5.41
N SER A 219 18.38 -18.59 -6.45
CA SER A 219 19.58 -17.77 -6.65
C SER A 219 19.98 -17.70 -8.12
N GLU A 220 21.09 -17.00 -8.41
CA GLU A 220 21.72 -16.98 -9.74
C GLU A 220 22.03 -18.40 -10.26
N SER A 221 22.16 -19.39 -9.36
CA SER A 221 22.29 -20.80 -9.75
C SER A 221 20.93 -21.40 -10.16
N PRO A 222 20.80 -22.00 -11.36
CA PRO A 222 19.54 -22.57 -11.83
C PRO A 222 19.21 -23.94 -11.21
N ARG A 223 19.97 -24.42 -10.22
CA ARG A 223 19.86 -25.79 -9.69
C ARG A 223 18.59 -26.06 -8.89
N ARG A 224 18.03 -25.03 -8.23
CA ARG A 224 16.84 -25.15 -7.39
C ARG A 224 15.83 -24.09 -7.80
N LEU A 225 14.62 -24.53 -8.11
CA LEU A 225 13.52 -23.67 -8.51
C LEU A 225 12.20 -24.21 -7.96
N GLU A 226 11.23 -23.31 -7.84
CA GLU A 226 9.82 -23.64 -7.69
C GLU A 226 9.14 -23.36 -9.04
N LYS A 227 8.28 -24.28 -9.51
CA LYS A 227 7.48 -24.11 -10.72
C LYS A 227 6.00 -24.10 -10.33
N PHE A 228 5.28 -23.06 -10.70
CA PHE A 228 3.85 -22.91 -10.37
C PHE A 228 3.07 -22.23 -11.49
N THR A 229 1.81 -22.62 -11.66
CA THR A 229 0.88 -21.97 -12.58
C THR A 229 0.36 -20.69 -11.93
N ALA A 230 0.61 -19.55 -12.57
CA ALA A 230 0.19 -18.25 -12.07
C ALA A 230 -1.20 -17.85 -12.57
N LEU A 231 -1.50 -18.09 -13.85
CA LEU A 231 -2.76 -17.72 -14.49
C LEU A 231 -3.18 -18.80 -15.50
N GLU A 232 -4.47 -19.02 -15.66
CA GLU A 232 -5.06 -19.86 -16.71
C GLU A 232 -6.11 -19.05 -17.47
N GLU A 233 -6.04 -19.07 -18.80
CA GLU A 233 -7.04 -18.48 -19.68
C GLU A 233 -7.83 -19.61 -20.34
N ALA A 234 -9.16 -19.60 -20.16
CA ALA A 234 -10.05 -20.54 -20.83
C ALA A 234 -10.12 -20.25 -22.34
N PRO A 235 -10.39 -21.25 -23.19
CA PRO A 235 -10.67 -21.03 -24.60
C PRO A 235 -11.79 -19.99 -24.80
N GLY A 236 -11.61 -19.04 -25.72
CA GLY A 236 -12.58 -17.98 -25.99
C GLY A 236 -12.56 -16.80 -24.99
N SER A 237 -11.81 -16.86 -23.89
CA SER A 237 -11.83 -15.84 -22.84
C SER A 237 -10.97 -14.60 -23.14
N TYR A 238 -9.98 -14.70 -24.03
CA TYR A 238 -9.14 -13.56 -24.41
C TYR A 238 -9.97 -12.57 -25.24
N ASN A 239 -9.96 -11.30 -24.83
CA ASN A 239 -10.60 -10.21 -25.56
C ASN A 239 -9.64 -9.03 -25.67
N GLU A 240 -9.15 -8.78 -26.89
CA GLU A 240 -8.20 -7.70 -27.18
C GLU A 240 -8.79 -6.30 -26.98
N THR A 241 -10.11 -6.13 -27.16
CA THR A 241 -10.74 -4.80 -27.05
C THR A 241 -10.64 -4.23 -25.63
N LYS A 242 -10.46 -5.08 -24.61
CA LYS A 242 -10.28 -4.66 -23.21
C LYS A 242 -9.02 -3.83 -22.96
N TYR A 243 -8.03 -3.88 -23.86
CA TYR A 243 -6.76 -3.17 -23.70
C TYR A 243 -6.76 -1.78 -24.36
N HIS A 244 -7.89 -1.40 -24.98
CA HIS A 244 -8.05 -0.13 -25.69
C HIS A 244 -9.27 0.64 -25.16
N PRO A 245 -9.24 1.99 -25.18
CA PRO A 245 -10.41 2.78 -24.85
C PRO A 245 -11.54 2.57 -25.89
N PRO A 246 -12.81 2.82 -25.53
CA PRO A 246 -13.27 3.40 -24.25
C PRO A 246 -13.22 2.39 -23.10
N TYR A 247 -12.70 2.84 -21.95
CA TYR A 247 -12.70 2.03 -20.73
C TYR A 247 -14.05 2.13 -20.02
N GLU A 248 -14.33 1.12 -19.19
CA GLU A 248 -15.55 1.00 -18.41
C GLU A 248 -15.77 2.21 -17.49
N TYR A 249 -14.70 2.63 -16.82
CA TYR A 249 -14.70 3.75 -15.89
C TYR A 249 -13.87 4.93 -16.43
N ASP A 250 -14.20 6.12 -15.98
CA ASP A 250 -13.31 7.28 -16.15
C ASP A 250 -12.32 7.32 -14.97
N TYR A 251 -12.79 6.97 -13.77
CA TYR A 251 -12.01 7.02 -12.54
C TYR A 251 -12.10 5.72 -11.74
N LEU A 252 -10.96 5.24 -11.27
CA LEU A 252 -10.86 4.12 -10.35
C LEU A 252 -10.21 4.58 -9.05
N TYR A 253 -10.73 4.13 -7.92
CA TYR A 253 -10.05 4.20 -6.63
C TYR A 253 -9.44 2.84 -6.27
N CYS A 254 -8.15 2.83 -5.95
CA CYS A 254 -7.45 1.69 -5.38
C CYS A 254 -6.95 2.04 -3.98
N GLY A 255 -7.68 1.57 -2.96
CA GLY A 255 -7.32 1.79 -1.56
C GLY A 255 -6.24 0.86 -1.03
N SER A 256 -5.55 1.32 0.02
CA SER A 256 -4.69 0.51 0.88
C SER A 256 -5.52 -0.48 1.73
N SER A 257 -4.84 -1.36 2.46
CA SER A 257 -5.48 -2.36 3.32
C SER A 257 -6.34 -1.73 4.41
N LEU A 258 -7.62 -2.10 4.48
CA LEU A 258 -8.53 -1.71 5.57
C LEU A 258 -8.31 -2.64 6.77
N TYR A 259 -7.82 -2.07 7.88
CA TYR A 259 -7.50 -2.83 9.08
C TYR A 259 -7.94 -2.10 10.36
N GLY A 260 -8.09 -2.85 11.46
CA GLY A 260 -8.43 -2.30 12.77
C GLY A 260 -9.90 -1.88 12.90
N ASN A 261 -10.21 -1.08 13.91
CA ASN A 261 -11.60 -0.70 14.21
C ASN A 261 -12.01 0.53 13.40
N LEU A 262 -12.50 0.32 12.18
CA LEU A 262 -12.93 1.40 11.30
C LEU A 262 -14.33 1.92 11.67
N SER A 263 -14.50 3.24 11.60
CA SER A 263 -15.77 3.91 11.82
C SER A 263 -16.65 3.80 10.58
N ALA A 264 -17.76 3.05 10.69
CA ALA A 264 -18.75 2.93 9.62
C ALA A 264 -19.33 4.29 9.20
N ALA A 265 -19.47 5.23 10.14
CA ALA A 265 -19.93 6.58 9.83
C ALA A 265 -18.94 7.33 8.94
N ARG A 266 -17.63 7.25 9.24
CA ARG A 266 -16.56 7.88 8.45
C ARG A 266 -16.38 7.22 7.08
N ILE A 267 -16.52 5.90 6.99
CA ILE A 267 -16.50 5.19 5.69
C ILE A 267 -17.69 5.60 4.82
N ARG A 268 -18.89 5.75 5.42
CA ARG A 268 -20.09 6.19 4.69
C ARG A 268 -19.92 7.57 4.07
N GLU A 269 -19.53 8.58 4.86
CA GLU A 269 -19.31 9.94 4.33
C GLU A 269 -18.19 9.99 3.28
N TRP A 270 -17.11 9.22 3.46
CA TRP A 270 -16.00 9.16 2.52
C TRP A 270 -16.45 8.59 1.18
N MET A 271 -17.21 7.48 1.22
CA MET A 271 -17.72 6.81 0.04
C MET A 271 -18.72 7.68 -0.71
N ALA A 272 -19.66 8.31 0.02
CA ALA A 272 -20.64 9.22 -0.57
C ALA A 272 -19.97 10.44 -1.22
N TYR A 273 -19.00 11.06 -0.53
CA TYR A 273 -18.23 12.19 -1.05
C TYR A 273 -17.54 11.82 -2.36
N HIS A 274 -16.79 10.72 -2.38
CA HIS A 274 -16.00 10.37 -3.55
C HIS A 274 -16.86 9.83 -4.70
N ALA A 275 -17.97 9.15 -4.42
CA ALA A 275 -18.93 8.75 -5.45
C ALA A 275 -19.58 9.96 -6.15
N TRP A 276 -19.83 11.05 -5.42
CA TRP A 276 -20.26 12.33 -5.98
C TRP A 276 -19.12 13.00 -6.76
N PHE A 277 -17.95 13.11 -6.15
CA PHE A 277 -16.78 13.81 -6.70
C PHE A 277 -16.29 13.21 -8.03
N PHE A 278 -16.18 11.88 -8.11
CA PHE A 278 -15.75 11.19 -9.33
C PHE A 278 -16.89 10.99 -10.34
N GLY A 279 -18.15 11.23 -9.95
CA GLY A 279 -19.28 11.08 -10.86
C GLY A 279 -19.61 9.61 -11.21
N PRO A 280 -20.55 9.38 -12.13
CA PRO A 280 -21.21 8.09 -12.30
C PRO A 280 -20.32 6.97 -12.88
N LYS A 281 -19.33 7.31 -13.71
CA LYS A 281 -18.38 6.36 -14.30
C LYS A 281 -17.16 6.15 -13.39
N SER A 282 -17.41 5.90 -12.11
CA SER A 282 -16.37 5.67 -11.11
C SER A 282 -16.57 4.32 -10.40
N HIS A 283 -15.46 3.67 -10.06
CA HIS A 283 -15.48 2.42 -9.28
C HIS A 283 -14.47 2.44 -8.13
N PHE A 284 -14.85 1.87 -6.99
CA PHE A 284 -14.08 1.91 -5.75
C PHE A 284 -13.71 0.51 -5.27
N VAL A 285 -12.41 0.25 -5.13
CA VAL A 285 -11.90 -1.06 -4.72
C VAL A 285 -11.36 -0.98 -3.31
N PHE A 286 -12.00 -1.69 -2.39
CA PHE A 286 -11.61 -1.82 -0.99
C PHE A 286 -11.04 -3.20 -0.72
N HIS A 287 -10.07 -3.28 0.19
CA HIS A 287 -9.41 -4.53 0.55
C HIS A 287 -9.50 -4.74 2.06
N ASP A 288 -10.33 -5.69 2.50
CA ASP A 288 -10.53 -6.02 3.90
C ASP A 288 -9.37 -6.89 4.43
N ALA A 289 -8.50 -6.27 5.22
CA ALA A 289 -7.45 -6.92 5.99
C ALA A 289 -7.87 -7.16 7.46
N GLY A 290 -9.17 -7.25 7.72
CA GLY A 290 -9.77 -7.42 9.05
C GLY A 290 -10.31 -6.13 9.64
N GLY A 291 -10.48 -5.07 8.82
CA GLY A 291 -11.02 -3.78 9.24
C GLY A 291 -12.48 -3.55 8.89
N VAL A 292 -13.06 -4.37 8.01
CA VAL A 292 -14.46 -4.23 7.59
C VAL A 292 -15.37 -5.00 8.56
N SER A 293 -15.81 -4.31 9.62
CA SER A 293 -16.84 -4.84 10.53
C SER A 293 -18.21 -4.97 9.82
N PRO A 294 -19.20 -5.66 10.41
CA PRO A 294 -20.55 -5.72 9.86
C PRO A 294 -21.18 -4.33 9.60
N GLU A 295 -20.90 -3.35 10.46
CA GLU A 295 -21.38 -1.98 10.32
C GLU A 295 -20.69 -1.26 9.15
N VAL A 296 -19.37 -1.44 9.01
CA VAL A 296 -18.60 -0.89 7.87
C VAL A 296 -19.06 -1.54 6.57
N ARG A 297 -19.27 -2.86 6.58
CA ARG A 297 -19.84 -3.58 5.44
C ARG A 297 -21.20 -3.01 5.08
N SER A 298 -22.06 -2.76 6.06
CA SER A 298 -23.39 -2.16 5.84
C SER A 298 -23.33 -0.76 5.23
N ALA A 299 -22.28 0.02 5.51
CA ALA A 299 -22.06 1.33 4.88
C ALA A 299 -21.63 1.20 3.40
N LEU A 300 -20.88 0.16 3.05
CA LEU A 300 -20.37 -0.07 1.68
C LEU A 300 -21.36 -0.87 0.81
N GLU A 301 -22.18 -1.74 1.41
CA GLU A 301 -23.02 -2.71 0.70
C GLU A 301 -23.97 -2.07 -0.34
N PRO A 302 -24.66 -0.93 -0.07
CA PRO A 302 -25.50 -0.31 -1.10
C PRO A 302 -24.71 0.12 -2.34
N TRP A 303 -23.46 0.55 -2.17
CA TRP A 303 -22.58 0.90 -3.28
C TRP A 303 -22.06 -0.33 -4.04
N VAL A 304 -21.85 -1.45 -3.34
CA VAL A 304 -21.52 -2.74 -3.96
C VAL A 304 -22.69 -3.23 -4.81
N GLN A 305 -23.91 -3.19 -4.28
CA GLN A 305 -25.13 -3.58 -5.01
C GLN A 305 -25.40 -2.68 -6.22
N ALA A 306 -25.05 -1.40 -6.13
CA ALA A 306 -25.12 -0.46 -7.26
C ALA A 306 -23.99 -0.64 -8.29
N GLY A 307 -23.07 -1.61 -8.11
CA GLY A 307 -21.91 -1.83 -8.99
C GLY A 307 -20.84 -0.72 -8.90
N ARG A 308 -20.94 0.16 -7.92
CA ARG A 308 -20.01 1.30 -7.72
C ARG A 308 -18.80 0.91 -6.87
N ALA A 309 -18.88 -0.15 -6.06
CA ALA A 309 -17.78 -0.57 -5.19
C ALA A 309 -17.57 -2.08 -5.20
N THR A 310 -16.35 -2.49 -4.86
CA THR A 310 -15.97 -3.88 -4.62
C THR A 310 -15.21 -3.98 -3.31
N VAL A 311 -15.54 -4.98 -2.49
CA VAL A 311 -14.80 -5.29 -1.24
C VAL A 311 -14.14 -6.66 -1.39
N GLN A 312 -12.81 -6.67 -1.44
CA GLN A 312 -11.99 -7.87 -1.53
C GLN A 312 -11.62 -8.36 -0.13
N ASP A 313 -11.88 -9.63 0.18
CA ASP A 313 -11.38 -10.24 1.42
C ASP A 313 -9.91 -10.65 1.21
N ILE A 314 -9.03 -10.02 1.98
CA ILE A 314 -7.59 -10.30 1.94
C ILE A 314 -7.05 -10.72 3.30
N ARG A 315 -7.91 -11.12 4.26
CA ARG A 315 -7.52 -11.37 5.66
C ARG A 315 -6.41 -12.42 5.82
N ALA A 316 -6.32 -13.37 4.89
CA ALA A 316 -5.25 -14.37 4.82
C ALA A 316 -3.84 -13.75 4.70
N GLN A 317 -3.72 -12.50 4.25
CA GLN A 317 -2.44 -11.77 4.20
C GLN A 317 -1.74 -11.70 5.56
N ALA A 318 -2.48 -11.80 6.67
CA ALA A 318 -1.94 -11.73 8.03
C ALA A 318 -0.93 -12.85 8.35
N GLU A 319 -0.91 -13.95 7.58
CA GLU A 319 0.11 -15.00 7.68
C GLU A 319 1.50 -14.53 7.22
N PHE A 320 1.56 -13.49 6.38
CA PHE A 320 2.79 -13.04 5.74
C PHE A 320 3.18 -11.63 6.23
N ASP A 321 4.13 -11.55 7.16
CA ASP A 321 4.61 -10.27 7.73
C ASP A 321 5.38 -9.44 6.70
N GLY A 322 4.67 -8.50 6.07
CA GLY A 322 5.21 -7.43 5.25
C GLY A 322 4.91 -6.04 5.83
N TYR A 323 5.13 -5.00 5.04
CA TYR A 323 4.95 -3.63 5.50
C TYR A 323 3.45 -3.25 5.59
N TYR A 324 3.03 -2.79 6.77
CA TYR A 324 1.73 -2.15 7.03
C TYR A 324 0.55 -2.92 6.41
N TYR A 325 0.30 -4.13 6.91
CA TYR A 325 -0.74 -5.04 6.40
C TYR A 325 -0.64 -5.29 4.90
N ASN A 326 0.59 -5.44 4.42
CA ASN A 326 0.94 -5.69 3.02
C ASN A 326 0.41 -4.61 2.05
N GLN A 327 0.36 -3.34 2.46
CA GLN A 327 -0.18 -2.24 1.64
C GLN A 327 0.39 -2.19 0.21
N PHE A 328 1.70 -2.46 0.05
CA PHE A 328 2.35 -2.43 -1.27
C PHE A 328 1.90 -3.61 -2.15
N LEU A 329 1.60 -4.77 -1.55
CA LEU A 329 0.99 -5.89 -2.26
C LEU A 329 -0.39 -5.50 -2.79
N VAL A 330 -1.19 -4.91 -1.91
CA VAL A 330 -2.59 -4.57 -2.18
C VAL A 330 -2.73 -3.53 -3.30
N VAL A 331 -1.94 -2.45 -3.27
CA VAL A 331 -1.99 -1.44 -4.33
C VAL A 331 -1.53 -1.98 -5.69
N ASN A 332 -0.61 -2.94 -5.71
CA ASN A 332 -0.16 -3.61 -6.94
C ASN A 332 -1.18 -4.65 -7.44
N ASP A 333 -1.85 -5.37 -6.53
CA ASP A 333 -2.96 -6.25 -6.89
C ASP A 333 -4.06 -5.46 -7.60
N CYS A 334 -4.48 -4.34 -7.00
CA CYS A 334 -5.48 -3.45 -7.58
C CYS A 334 -5.02 -2.83 -8.90
N LEU A 335 -3.76 -2.35 -8.97
CA LEU A 335 -3.19 -1.80 -10.21
C LEU A 335 -3.34 -2.78 -11.38
N HIS A 336 -2.92 -4.02 -11.17
CA HIS A 336 -2.84 -4.99 -12.26
C HIS A 336 -4.20 -5.62 -12.59
N ARG A 337 -5.07 -5.80 -11.60
CA ARG A 337 -6.45 -6.27 -11.81
C ARG A 337 -7.26 -5.30 -12.68
N TYR A 338 -7.09 -4.00 -12.46
CA TYR A 338 -7.88 -2.96 -13.12
C TYR A 338 -7.08 -2.07 -14.07
N ARG A 339 -5.93 -2.56 -14.54
CA ARG A 339 -4.95 -1.79 -15.33
C ARG A 339 -5.54 -1.08 -16.55
N PHE A 340 -6.56 -1.68 -17.15
CA PHE A 340 -7.27 -1.19 -18.34
C PHE A 340 -8.77 -1.00 -18.09
N SER A 341 -9.17 -0.74 -16.84
CA SER A 341 -10.58 -0.52 -16.49
C SER A 341 -10.96 0.96 -16.41
N ALA A 342 -9.97 1.88 -16.30
CA ALA A 342 -10.22 3.31 -16.15
C ALA A 342 -9.21 4.19 -16.88
N ASN A 343 -9.59 5.45 -17.15
CA ASN A 343 -8.65 6.47 -17.66
C ASN A 343 -7.62 6.86 -16.58
N TRP A 344 -8.08 7.07 -15.35
CA TRP A 344 -7.24 7.44 -14.22
C TRP A 344 -7.53 6.58 -12.98
N THR A 345 -6.48 6.10 -12.33
CA THR A 345 -6.54 5.38 -11.06
C THR A 345 -5.95 6.24 -9.96
N PHE A 346 -6.70 6.43 -8.87
CA PHE A 346 -6.32 7.22 -7.71
C PHE A 346 -5.93 6.31 -6.55
N TYR A 347 -4.84 6.69 -5.86
CA TYR A 347 -4.31 6.02 -4.67
C TYR A 347 -4.25 7.00 -3.52
N PHE A 348 -5.17 6.84 -2.56
CA PHE A 348 -5.29 7.64 -1.35
C PHE A 348 -6.04 6.84 -0.27
N ASP A 349 -5.99 7.30 0.98
CA ASP A 349 -6.53 6.58 2.13
C ASP A 349 -7.97 7.02 2.44
N VAL A 350 -8.69 6.20 3.22
CA VAL A 350 -10.12 6.41 3.57
C VAL A 350 -10.36 7.50 4.62
N ASP A 351 -9.31 8.19 5.06
CA ASP A 351 -9.38 9.42 5.87
C ASP A 351 -8.92 10.66 5.09
N GLU A 352 -8.80 10.54 3.76
CA GLU A 352 -8.36 11.59 2.86
C GLU A 352 -9.43 11.96 1.83
N TYR A 353 -9.66 13.26 1.62
CA TYR A 353 -10.72 13.79 0.77
C TYR A 353 -10.15 14.64 -0.35
N ILE A 354 -10.23 14.16 -1.60
CA ILE A 354 -9.74 14.89 -2.77
C ILE A 354 -10.56 16.16 -2.99
N TYR A 355 -9.91 17.30 -3.15
CA TYR A 355 -10.57 18.60 -3.27
C TYR A 355 -9.98 19.44 -4.41
N LEU A 356 -10.87 20.18 -5.09
CA LEU A 356 -10.52 21.05 -6.20
C LEU A 356 -10.68 22.52 -5.80
N PRO A 357 -9.58 23.29 -5.64
CA PRO A 357 -9.67 24.71 -5.35
C PRO A 357 -10.23 25.51 -6.53
N HIS A 358 -10.71 26.72 -6.25
CA HIS A 358 -11.11 27.73 -7.25
C HIS A 358 -12.24 27.32 -8.22
N GLY A 359 -13.10 26.36 -7.83
CA GLY A 359 -14.23 25.94 -8.66
C GLY A 359 -13.84 25.14 -9.91
N ASN A 360 -12.62 24.59 -9.96
CA ASN A 360 -12.22 23.69 -11.03
C ASN A 360 -13.07 22.41 -11.04
N THR A 361 -13.26 21.82 -12.22
CA THR A 361 -13.83 20.48 -12.36
C THR A 361 -12.72 19.43 -12.45
N LEU A 362 -13.01 18.19 -12.04
CA LEU A 362 -12.03 17.10 -12.12
C LEU A 362 -11.62 16.86 -13.58
N GLU A 363 -12.58 16.92 -14.49
CA GLU A 363 -12.35 16.81 -15.93
C GLU A 363 -11.37 17.88 -16.45
N SER A 364 -11.56 19.16 -16.07
CA SER A 364 -10.63 20.24 -16.45
C SER A 364 -9.21 19.96 -15.95
N VAL A 365 -9.07 19.52 -14.69
CA VAL A 365 -7.75 19.27 -14.10
C VAL A 365 -7.05 18.10 -14.78
N LEU A 366 -7.79 17.02 -15.07
CA LEU A 366 -7.23 15.84 -15.71
C LEU A 366 -6.93 16.05 -17.20
N ASN A 367 -7.69 16.90 -17.89
CA ASN A 367 -7.37 17.34 -19.24
C ASN A 367 -6.06 18.14 -19.27
N ASP A 368 -5.85 19.06 -18.33
CA ASP A 368 -4.58 19.79 -18.22
C ASP A 368 -3.39 18.86 -17.93
N PHE A 369 -3.66 17.74 -17.24
CA PHE A 369 -2.64 16.79 -16.83
C PHE A 369 -2.49 15.59 -17.79
N SER A 370 -3.18 15.58 -18.94
CA SER A 370 -3.25 14.42 -19.83
C SER A 370 -1.91 13.99 -20.41
N ASP A 371 -0.96 14.92 -20.55
CA ASP A 371 0.40 14.68 -21.03
C ASP A 371 1.29 13.94 -20.02
N TYR A 372 0.82 13.80 -18.78
CA TYR A 372 1.52 13.10 -17.71
C TYR A 372 0.91 11.73 -17.46
N THR A 373 1.77 10.77 -17.15
CA THR A 373 1.32 9.44 -16.75
C THR A 373 0.83 9.43 -15.31
N GLN A 374 1.47 10.20 -14.43
CA GLN A 374 1.04 10.33 -13.04
C GLN A 374 1.17 11.78 -12.58
N PHE A 375 0.39 12.14 -11.57
CA PHE A 375 0.60 13.37 -10.82
C PHE A 375 0.40 13.13 -9.33
N THR A 376 1.19 13.81 -8.50
CA THR A 376 1.03 13.78 -7.04
C THR A 376 0.11 14.89 -6.56
N ILE A 377 -0.65 14.65 -5.51
CA ILE A 377 -1.63 15.54 -4.89
C ILE A 377 -1.10 15.92 -3.50
N GLU A 378 -1.13 17.21 -3.18
CA GLU A 378 -0.61 17.73 -1.91
C GLU A 378 -1.67 17.72 -0.79
N GLN A 379 -1.19 17.48 0.42
CA GLN A 379 -2.00 17.38 1.63
C GLN A 379 -2.33 18.73 2.29
N ASN A 380 -3.60 18.90 2.66
CA ASN A 380 -4.13 19.82 3.65
C ASN A 380 -4.45 19.05 4.95
N PRO A 381 -3.56 19.02 5.97
CA PRO A 381 -3.82 18.33 7.22
C PRO A 381 -4.91 19.05 8.02
N MET A 382 -5.91 18.27 8.41
CA MET A 382 -6.98 18.72 9.31
C MET A 382 -6.70 18.22 10.71
N SER A 383 -7.15 18.99 11.70
CA SER A 383 -7.25 18.49 13.07
C SER A 383 -8.21 17.31 13.11
N SER A 384 -7.85 16.29 13.89
CA SER A 384 -8.71 15.13 14.15
C SER A 384 -9.38 15.17 15.53
N VAL A 385 -9.30 16.32 16.22
CA VAL A 385 -9.84 16.52 17.58
C VAL A 385 -10.67 17.79 17.72
N LEU A 386 -10.29 18.88 17.03
CA LEU A 386 -10.84 20.22 17.24
C LEU A 386 -12.18 20.38 16.52
N CYS A 387 -13.20 20.79 17.27
CA CYS A 387 -14.54 21.08 16.77
C CYS A 387 -15.07 22.37 17.36
N LEU A 388 -16.09 22.96 16.73
CA LEU A 388 -16.80 24.11 17.27
C LEU A 388 -17.82 23.68 18.34
N ASN A 389 -17.94 24.49 19.39
CA ASN A 389 -18.95 24.33 20.43
C ASN A 389 -20.30 24.89 19.96
N HIS A 390 -21.11 24.04 19.31
CA HIS A 390 -22.49 24.36 18.93
C HIS A 390 -23.46 23.98 20.06
N SER A 391 -24.37 24.90 20.43
CA SER A 391 -25.36 24.69 21.52
C SER A 391 -26.59 23.87 21.12
N SER A 392 -26.75 23.47 19.85
CA SER A 392 -27.87 22.63 19.41
C SER A 392 -27.57 21.82 18.14
N THR A 393 -28.03 20.56 18.10
CA THR A 393 -28.15 19.64 16.93
C THR A 393 -26.91 18.91 16.35
N SER A 394 -25.80 18.77 17.08
CA SER A 394 -24.53 18.21 16.56
C SER A 394 -24.43 16.67 16.35
N ARG A 395 -25.47 15.86 16.66
CA ARG A 395 -25.38 14.38 16.52
C ARG A 395 -25.59 13.88 15.08
N ALA A 396 -26.20 14.67 14.20
CA ALA A 396 -26.48 14.29 12.81
C ALA A 396 -25.39 14.75 11.81
N GLU A 397 -24.44 15.56 12.27
CA GLU A 397 -23.33 16.05 11.46
C GLU A 397 -22.29 14.94 11.21
N TRP A 398 -21.79 14.89 9.99
CA TRP A 398 -20.65 14.13 9.53
C TRP A 398 -19.36 14.72 10.08
N GLY A 399 -18.29 13.92 10.16
CA GLY A 399 -17.03 14.41 10.70
C GLY A 399 -16.38 15.47 9.81
N ILE A 400 -16.63 15.48 8.49
CA ILE A 400 -16.18 16.57 7.60
C ILE A 400 -16.90 17.92 7.87
N GLU A 401 -18.07 17.90 8.52
CA GLU A 401 -18.77 19.12 8.97
C GLU A 401 -18.24 19.61 10.32
N LYS A 402 -17.70 18.70 11.13
CA LYS A 402 -17.25 18.96 12.50
C LYS A 402 -15.78 19.39 12.57
N LEU A 403 -14.91 18.70 11.84
CA LEU A 403 -13.44 18.84 11.91
C LEU A 403 -12.96 19.92 10.93
N VAL A 404 -13.26 21.19 11.21
CA VAL A 404 -13.05 22.31 10.27
C VAL A 404 -11.73 23.07 10.47
N PHE A 405 -10.83 22.58 11.33
CA PHE A 405 -9.59 23.28 11.65
C PHE A 405 -8.41 22.69 10.89
N ARG A 406 -7.82 23.45 9.96
CA ARG A 406 -6.67 23.05 9.13
C ARG A 406 -5.34 23.55 9.71
N ASP A 407 -4.33 22.70 9.71
CA ASP A 407 -2.95 23.10 10.05
C ASP A 407 -2.44 24.15 9.04
N SER A 408 -2.06 25.32 9.54
CA SER A 408 -1.66 26.47 8.73
C SER A 408 -0.15 26.59 8.48
N ARG A 409 0.67 25.67 9.01
CA ARG A 409 2.13 25.68 8.78
C ARG A 409 2.47 25.47 7.31
N THR A 410 3.45 26.23 6.83
CA THR A 410 3.96 26.19 5.45
C THR A 410 5.43 25.71 5.40
N GLY A 411 5.91 25.29 4.23
CA GLY A 411 7.31 24.88 4.05
C GLY A 411 7.66 23.50 4.64
N LEU A 412 6.66 22.75 5.09
CA LEU A 412 6.82 21.38 5.58
C LEU A 412 6.72 20.39 4.42
N ARG A 413 7.64 19.44 4.34
CA ARG A 413 7.49 18.29 3.45
C ARG A 413 6.38 17.40 4.00
N ARG A 414 5.28 17.30 3.26
CA ARG A 414 4.14 16.43 3.59
C ARG A 414 4.12 15.23 2.67
N ASP A 415 3.52 14.15 3.17
CA ASP A 415 3.19 13.01 2.34
C ASP A 415 2.24 13.45 1.23
N ARG A 416 2.29 12.69 0.14
CA ARG A 416 1.52 12.95 -1.06
C ARG A 416 0.76 11.70 -1.44
N LYS A 417 -0.36 11.92 -2.10
CA LYS A 417 -1.12 10.89 -2.78
C LYS A 417 -1.03 11.13 -4.28
N TYR A 418 -1.59 10.25 -5.10
CA TYR A 418 -1.39 10.39 -6.54
C TYR A 418 -2.52 9.77 -7.34
N ALA A 419 -2.61 10.22 -8.59
CA ALA A 419 -3.36 9.51 -9.62
C ALA A 419 -2.42 9.14 -10.78
N ILE A 420 -2.77 8.08 -11.48
CA ILE A 420 -1.96 7.50 -12.53
C ILE A 420 -2.83 6.92 -13.65
N GLN A 421 -2.37 7.04 -14.88
CA GLN A 421 -2.89 6.27 -16.01
C GLN A 421 -2.35 4.84 -15.91
N ALA A 422 -3.11 3.94 -15.27
CA ALA A 422 -2.66 2.59 -14.91
C ALA A 422 -2.09 1.77 -16.08
N LYS A 423 -2.62 1.96 -17.30
CA LYS A 423 -2.10 1.34 -18.53
C LYS A 423 -0.58 1.53 -18.73
N ASN A 424 -0.04 2.66 -18.28
CA ASN A 424 1.36 3.05 -18.42
C ASN A 424 2.24 2.68 -17.20
N ALA A 425 1.69 1.96 -16.21
CA ALA A 425 2.40 1.59 -14.97
C ALA A 425 2.73 0.11 -14.92
N TYR A 426 3.93 -0.23 -14.44
CA TYR A 426 4.39 -1.60 -14.23
C TYR A 426 4.35 -2.05 -12.77
N ALA A 427 4.32 -1.09 -11.84
CA ALA A 427 4.07 -1.32 -10.42
C ALA A 427 3.54 -0.01 -9.79
N ALA A 428 3.00 -0.08 -8.58
CA ALA A 428 2.51 1.04 -7.78
C ALA A 428 3.25 1.12 -6.44
N GLY A 429 3.55 2.34 -5.98
CA GLY A 429 3.90 2.62 -4.59
C GLY A 429 2.73 3.26 -3.84
N VAL A 430 2.91 3.60 -2.56
CA VAL A 430 1.82 4.16 -1.74
C VAL A 430 1.67 5.68 -1.81
N HIS A 431 2.74 6.38 -2.22
CA HIS A 431 2.73 7.85 -2.39
C HIS A 431 2.95 8.29 -3.84
N MET A 432 3.58 7.43 -4.64
CA MET A 432 3.79 7.58 -6.09
C MET A 432 4.29 6.25 -6.65
N SER A 433 4.29 6.12 -7.98
CA SER A 433 5.00 5.02 -8.65
C SER A 433 6.33 5.49 -9.23
N GLU A 434 7.36 4.67 -9.10
CA GLU A 434 8.65 4.83 -9.81
C GLU A 434 8.74 3.95 -11.07
N ASN A 435 7.77 3.05 -11.26
CA ASN A 435 7.81 2.05 -12.33
C ASN A 435 6.77 2.40 -13.40
N VAL A 436 6.97 3.52 -14.09
CA VAL A 436 6.03 4.07 -15.08
C VAL A 436 6.72 4.43 -16.40
N ILE A 437 5.96 4.42 -17.48
CA ILE A 437 6.36 5.06 -18.75
C ILE A 437 5.74 6.44 -18.82
N GLY A 438 6.51 7.46 -19.17
CA GLY A 438 6.04 8.83 -19.35
C GLY A 438 6.44 9.77 -18.21
N LYS A 439 5.96 11.00 -18.27
CA LYS A 439 6.35 12.08 -17.34
C LYS A 439 5.49 12.05 -16.08
N THR A 440 6.04 12.59 -15.00
CA THR A 440 5.37 12.78 -13.70
C THR A 440 5.23 14.25 -13.38
N LEU A 441 4.05 14.66 -12.89
CA LEU A 441 3.79 16.02 -12.43
C LEU A 441 3.73 16.08 -10.89
N HIS A 442 4.49 17.00 -10.29
CA HIS A 442 4.50 17.17 -8.83
C HIS A 442 3.87 18.47 -8.35
N LYS A 443 3.92 19.55 -9.12
CA LYS A 443 3.37 20.85 -8.71
C LYS A 443 1.91 20.94 -9.13
N THR A 444 1.00 20.58 -8.21
CA THR A 444 -0.43 20.45 -8.46
C THR A 444 -1.29 21.22 -7.46
N GLU A 445 -0.66 21.81 -6.45
CA GLU A 445 -1.30 22.43 -5.29
C GLU A 445 -2.28 23.55 -5.64
N THR A 446 -2.18 24.19 -6.80
CA THR A 446 -3.15 25.22 -7.24
C THR A 446 -4.35 24.65 -7.98
N ARG A 447 -4.31 23.37 -8.36
CA ARG A 447 -5.33 22.69 -9.19
C ARG A 447 -6.06 21.58 -8.43
N ILE A 448 -5.38 20.85 -7.55
CA ILE A 448 -5.92 19.73 -6.79
C ILE A 448 -5.15 19.54 -5.46
N ARG A 449 -5.87 19.23 -4.40
CA ARG A 449 -5.34 18.91 -3.06
C ARG A 449 -6.13 17.78 -2.45
N TYR A 450 -5.75 17.32 -1.26
CA TYR A 450 -6.61 16.50 -0.43
C TYR A 450 -6.61 16.95 1.02
N TYR A 451 -7.75 16.88 1.68
CA TYR A 451 -7.87 17.07 3.12
C TYR A 451 -7.57 15.75 3.84
N HIS A 452 -6.64 15.74 4.79
CA HIS A 452 -6.26 14.55 5.54
C HIS A 452 -6.70 14.68 6.99
N TYR A 453 -7.68 13.87 7.39
CA TYR A 453 -8.23 13.81 8.74
C TYR A 453 -7.56 12.70 9.53
N HIS A 454 -6.26 12.86 9.77
CA HIS A 454 -5.39 11.80 10.27
C HIS A 454 -5.93 11.11 11.53
N ASN A 455 -5.99 9.77 11.49
CA ASN A 455 -6.51 8.91 12.57
C ASN A 455 -7.99 9.13 12.94
N SER A 456 -8.77 9.89 12.17
CA SER A 456 -10.20 10.04 12.44
C SER A 456 -11.01 8.80 12.06
N ILE A 457 -10.53 8.00 11.10
CA ILE A 457 -11.23 6.80 10.61
C ILE A 457 -11.32 5.69 11.66
N SER A 458 -10.38 5.63 12.61
CA SER A 458 -10.34 4.64 13.69
C SER A 458 -11.07 5.08 14.96
N VAL A 459 -11.64 6.30 14.98
CA VAL A 459 -12.42 6.81 16.11
C VAL A 459 -13.86 6.34 15.98
N LEU A 460 -14.26 5.44 16.87
CA LEU A 460 -15.65 4.99 16.96
C LEU A 460 -16.52 6.10 17.58
N GLY A 461 -17.61 6.45 16.90
CA GLY A 461 -18.54 7.49 17.36
C GLY A 461 -18.13 8.90 16.91
N ASP A 462 -18.25 9.88 17.81
CA ASP A 462 -17.98 11.28 17.52
C ASP A 462 -16.47 11.58 17.51
N PRO A 463 -15.89 12.11 16.42
CA PRO A 463 -14.47 12.44 16.39
C PRO A 463 -14.11 13.69 17.22
N CYS A 464 -15.08 14.52 17.63
CA CYS A 464 -14.82 15.71 18.42
C CYS A 464 -14.33 15.38 19.82
N ARG A 465 -13.12 15.87 20.16
CA ARG A 465 -12.52 15.67 21.49
C ARG A 465 -12.20 16.99 22.19
N GLU A 466 -12.06 18.08 21.43
CA GLU A 466 -11.75 19.41 21.94
C GLU A 466 -12.69 20.44 21.32
N PHE A 467 -13.41 21.19 22.15
CA PHE A 467 -14.42 22.14 21.71
C PHE A 467 -13.92 23.58 21.82
N LEU A 468 -13.92 24.27 20.70
CA LEU A 468 -13.53 25.67 20.57
C LEU A 468 -14.77 26.57 20.55
N PRO A 469 -14.70 27.79 21.12
CA PRO A 469 -15.81 28.72 21.06
C PRO A 469 -16.07 29.14 19.61
N LEU A 470 -17.33 29.48 19.27
CA LEU A 470 -17.70 29.88 17.90
C LEU A 470 -16.85 31.02 17.32
N ARG A 471 -16.35 31.93 18.17
CA ARG A 471 -15.43 33.00 17.73
C ARG A 471 -14.17 32.48 17.04
N ALA A 472 -13.77 31.23 17.28
CA ALA A 472 -12.60 30.61 16.67
C ALA A 472 -12.70 30.49 15.14
N THR A 473 -13.90 30.59 14.56
CA THR A 473 -14.07 30.66 13.09
C THR A 473 -13.58 31.98 12.50
N ASN A 474 -13.62 33.05 13.30
CA ASN A 474 -13.25 34.41 12.88
C ASN A 474 -11.82 34.77 13.31
N ASP A 475 -11.20 33.95 14.16
CA ASP A 475 -9.83 34.15 14.60
C ASP A 475 -8.87 33.82 13.46
N ASN A 476 -7.86 34.68 13.25
CA ASN A 476 -6.84 34.45 12.21
C ASN A 476 -6.04 33.16 12.43
N VAL A 477 -5.85 32.75 13.70
CA VAL A 477 -5.15 31.52 14.09
C VAL A 477 -5.67 31.03 15.44
N THR A 478 -5.97 29.74 15.54
CA THR A 478 -6.20 29.02 16.80
C THR A 478 -5.00 28.12 17.13
N TRP A 479 -4.46 28.20 18.34
CA TRP A 479 -3.34 27.37 18.77
C TRP A 479 -3.82 26.17 19.58
N TYR A 480 -3.38 24.96 19.19
CA TYR A 480 -3.60 23.74 19.96
C TYR A 480 -2.36 22.85 19.88
N ASN A 481 -1.84 22.42 21.03
CA ASN A 481 -0.61 21.62 21.14
C ASN A 481 0.57 22.19 20.32
N ASN A 482 0.79 23.50 20.40
CA ASN A 482 1.82 24.23 19.66
C ASN A 482 1.72 24.14 18.12
N ILE A 483 0.56 23.77 17.59
CA ILE A 483 0.27 23.79 16.17
C ILE A 483 -0.75 24.91 15.89
N PRO A 484 -0.47 25.79 14.92
CA PRO A 484 -1.42 26.80 14.51
C PRO A 484 -2.45 26.19 13.54
N TYR A 485 -3.72 26.44 13.82
CA TYR A 485 -4.86 26.04 13.00
C TYR A 485 -5.64 27.24 12.51
N VAL A 486 -6.27 27.09 11.35
CA VAL A 486 -7.23 28.07 10.79
C VAL A 486 -8.52 27.36 10.44
N CYS A 487 -9.65 28.08 10.55
CA CYS A 487 -10.94 27.55 10.14
C CYS A 487 -10.97 27.41 8.61
N ASP A 488 -11.44 26.25 8.13
CA ASP A 488 -11.54 25.88 6.72
C ASP A 488 -12.83 25.06 6.53
N ASP A 489 -13.90 25.77 6.14
CA ASP A 489 -15.25 25.20 6.01
C ASP A 489 -15.54 24.65 4.59
N ASN A 490 -14.52 24.53 3.72
CA ASN A 490 -14.74 24.11 2.33
C ASN A 490 -15.44 22.75 2.23
N MET A 491 -14.99 21.77 3.03
CA MET A 491 -15.60 20.43 3.06
C MET A 491 -16.97 20.44 3.75
N LYS A 492 -17.14 21.25 4.80
CA LYS A 492 -18.41 21.42 5.51
C LYS A 492 -19.50 21.94 4.57
N ASN A 493 -19.17 22.91 3.71
CA ASN A 493 -20.11 23.51 2.77
C ASN A 493 -20.64 22.53 1.71
N LEU A 494 -19.95 21.41 1.47
CA LEU A 494 -20.37 20.38 0.52
C LEU A 494 -21.30 19.32 1.14
N ALA A 495 -21.36 19.23 2.47
CA ALA A 495 -21.97 18.09 3.16
C ALA A 495 -23.46 17.89 2.83
N ASN A 496 -24.24 18.98 2.76
CA ASN A 496 -25.66 18.88 2.40
C ASN A 496 -25.86 18.33 0.98
N THR A 497 -25.09 18.83 0.01
CA THR A 497 -25.09 18.35 -1.38
C THR A 497 -24.78 16.86 -1.46
N ILE A 498 -23.79 16.39 -0.69
CA ILE A 498 -23.36 14.99 -0.72
C ILE A 498 -24.38 14.09 -0.03
N LYS A 499 -24.97 14.52 1.09
CA LYS A 499 -26.05 13.80 1.78
C LYS A 499 -27.27 13.64 0.88
N GLU A 500 -27.62 14.67 0.13
CA GLU A 500 -28.70 14.61 -0.86
C GLU A 500 -28.35 13.66 -2.01
N PHE A 501 -27.14 13.76 -2.56
CA PHE A 501 -26.64 12.84 -3.58
C PHE A 501 -26.69 11.37 -3.14
N GLU A 502 -26.23 11.07 -1.92
CA GLU A 502 -26.28 9.71 -1.36
C GLU A 502 -27.71 9.17 -1.33
N ARG A 503 -28.65 9.96 -0.77
CA ARG A 503 -30.08 9.57 -0.67
C ARG A 503 -30.67 9.30 -2.05
N ASN A 504 -30.34 10.13 -3.04
CA ASN A 504 -30.85 9.99 -4.40
C ASN A 504 -30.19 8.80 -5.14
N SER A 505 -28.96 8.44 -4.81
CA SER A 505 -28.19 7.42 -5.52
C SER A 505 -28.44 6.00 -5.01
N ILE A 506 -28.52 5.82 -3.69
CA ILE A 506 -28.61 4.50 -3.06
C ILE A 506 -29.75 4.37 -2.04
N GLY A 507 -30.62 5.40 -1.96
CA GLY A 507 -31.69 5.46 -0.97
C GLY A 507 -31.19 5.81 0.43
N ILE A 508 -32.07 5.69 1.43
CA ILE A 508 -31.69 5.82 2.84
C ILE A 508 -31.17 4.44 3.29
N PRO A 509 -29.93 4.32 3.77
CA PRO A 509 -29.42 3.02 4.20
C PRO A 509 -30.19 2.52 5.44
N PHE A 510 -30.76 1.31 5.36
CA PHE A 510 -31.67 0.72 6.36
C PHE A 510 -31.16 0.81 7.81
N HIS A 511 -29.87 0.57 8.05
CA HIS A 511 -29.29 0.61 9.40
C HIS A 511 -29.20 2.04 9.99
N PHE A 512 -29.13 3.07 9.14
CA PHE A 512 -29.11 4.47 9.57
C PHE A 512 -30.52 5.07 9.71
N GLN A 513 -31.54 4.41 9.16
CA GLN A 513 -32.95 4.77 9.34
C GLN A 513 -33.40 4.48 10.79
N LEU A 514 -33.01 3.33 11.35
CA LEU A 514 -33.33 2.91 12.73
C LEU A 514 -32.72 3.79 13.84
N ARG A 515 -31.70 4.61 13.54
CA ARG A 515 -31.18 5.62 14.49
C ARG A 515 -31.94 6.94 14.44
N ASN A 516 -32.61 7.24 13.33
CA ASN A 516 -33.45 8.42 13.21
C ASN A 516 -34.86 8.18 13.75
N ASP A 517 -35.37 6.95 13.67
CA ASP A 517 -36.72 6.60 14.14
C ASP A 517 -36.81 6.35 15.66
N ASN A 518 -35.69 6.43 16.39
CA ASN A 518 -35.62 6.29 17.86
C ASN A 518 -35.25 7.60 18.59
N ASN A 519 -35.47 8.76 17.96
CA ASN A 519 -35.34 10.08 18.61
C ASN A 519 -36.66 10.85 18.58
#